data_AF-A0AAV0X7F2-F1
#
_entry.id   AF-A0AAV0X7F2-F1
#
_cell.length_a   1.000
_cell.length_b   1.000
_cell.length_c   1.000
_cell.angle_alpha   90.00
_cell.angle_beta   90.00
_cell.angle_gamma   90.00
#
_symmetry.space_group_name_H-M   'P 1'
#
loop_
_entity.id
_entity.type
_entity.pdbx_description
1 polymer ?
#
loop_
_entity_poly.entity_id
_entity_poly.type
_entity_poly.pdbx_seq_one_letter_code
_entity_poly.pdbx_strand_id
1 'polypeptide(L)'
;MAADDGRTYVVPSLLKTAYNACDKIQRDMYDELEVPDVDLQICCESLFQIVKLNTDSGGFDSLGDRLSTFDKMHPVIQDKSLMYTCEKAASHGHIDCLKFAREIGFPWYTANDLLPSACTQAARKGNLECLVYSHENGSPWDCSTSMYAAMSGKLICLRYVHENGCPWDDRMCTKAAETGRLDCLTYARENGCSWDSIACTYAAKNGHLDCLMYAHRNGCAWDEFTCSYAAHGGHLDCLRYAHENGCPWDKTTCSNAVVGGHVNCLTYALENGCPCDADVCSTAITPRHS
;
A
#
# COMPACT_ATOMS: atom_id res chain seq x y z
N MET A 1 26.08 14.43 58.03
CA MET A 1 24.61 14.20 58.17
C MET A 1 23.93 14.87 56.99
N ALA A 2 23.04 14.10 56.35
CA ALA A 2 22.10 14.41 55.25
C ALA A 2 21.51 15.84 55.23
N ALA A 3 20.92 16.38 54.17
CA ALA A 3 20.80 16.09 52.73
C ALA A 3 20.13 17.36 52.15
N ASP A 4 20.61 17.88 51.03
CA ASP A 4 19.93 18.97 50.30
C ASP A 4 19.10 18.33 49.17
N ASP A 5 17.77 18.49 49.24
CA ASP A 5 16.75 17.90 48.34
C ASP A 5 16.75 18.68 47.01
N GLY A 6 17.78 18.45 46.19
CA GLY A 6 17.94 19.04 44.86
C GLY A 6 17.02 18.40 43.83
N ARG A 7 15.70 18.68 43.89
CA ARG A 7 14.74 18.29 42.86
C ARG A 7 14.94 19.12 41.59
N THR A 8 15.70 18.59 40.64
CA THR A 8 15.71 19.10 39.25
C THR A 8 14.48 18.60 38.50
N TYR A 9 13.61 19.54 38.14
CA TYR A 9 12.40 19.29 37.35
C TYR A 9 12.78 18.99 35.89
N VAL A 10 12.24 17.90 35.36
CA VAL A 10 12.38 17.49 33.96
C VAL A 10 11.48 18.37 33.10
N VAL A 11 12.07 19.13 32.18
CA VAL A 11 11.33 19.97 31.23
C VAL A 11 10.82 19.09 30.08
N PRO A 12 9.50 19.05 29.80
CA PRO A 12 8.95 18.28 28.68
C PRO A 12 9.43 18.78 27.30
N SER A 13 9.16 18.04 26.21
CA SER A 13 9.45 18.50 24.84
C SER A 13 8.75 19.84 24.54
N LEU A 14 9.25 20.68 23.62
CA LEU A 14 8.70 22.02 23.37
C LEU A 14 7.16 21.99 23.15
N LEU A 15 6.66 20.97 22.46
CA LEU A 15 5.23 20.74 22.22
C LEU A 15 4.49 20.28 23.49
N LYS A 16 5.06 19.37 24.28
CA LYS A 16 4.47 18.86 25.52
C LYS A 16 4.60 19.87 26.66
N THR A 17 5.58 20.77 26.59
CA THR A 17 5.77 21.93 27.46
C THR A 17 4.81 23.03 27.07
N ALA A 18 4.58 23.28 25.78
CA ALA A 18 3.54 24.19 25.31
C ALA A 18 2.15 23.71 25.74
N TYR A 19 1.81 22.44 25.49
CA TYR A 19 0.51 21.85 25.90
C TYR A 19 0.29 21.87 27.42
N ASN A 20 1.32 21.56 28.21
CA ASN A 20 1.24 21.58 29.68
C ASN A 20 1.39 22.99 30.29
N ALA A 21 1.81 24.00 29.52
CA ALA A 21 1.90 25.40 29.95
C ALA A 21 0.61 26.20 29.67
N CYS A 22 -0.31 25.66 28.88
CA CYS A 22 -1.59 26.28 28.56
C CYS A 22 -2.60 26.19 29.71
N ASP A 23 -3.33 27.29 29.96
CA ASP A 23 -4.50 27.26 30.83
C ASP A 23 -5.66 26.47 30.18
N LYS A 24 -6.75 26.28 30.94
CA LYS A 24 -7.87 25.46 30.49
C LYS A 24 -8.53 26.03 29.21
N ILE A 25 -8.63 27.36 29.12
CA ILE A 25 -9.25 28.06 27.97
C ILE A 25 -8.38 27.89 26.72
N GLN A 26 -7.06 27.94 26.87
CA GLN A 26 -6.11 27.77 25.78
C GLN A 26 -6.04 26.32 25.27
N ARG A 27 -6.25 25.33 26.14
CA ARG A 27 -6.35 23.91 25.75
C ARG A 27 -7.64 23.62 25.00
N ASP A 28 -8.76 24.15 25.49
CA ASP A 28 -10.06 24.02 24.81
C ASP A 28 -10.00 24.62 23.38
N MET A 29 -9.27 25.73 23.17
CA MET A 29 -9.00 26.27 21.82
C MET A 29 -8.11 25.40 20.93
N TYR A 30 -7.21 24.61 21.52
CA TYR A 30 -6.30 23.72 20.80
C TYR A 30 -7.02 22.45 20.32
N ASP A 31 -7.95 21.96 21.15
CA ASP A 31 -8.84 20.84 20.83
C ASP A 31 -9.91 21.20 19.78
N GLU A 32 -10.18 22.50 19.59
CA GLU A 32 -11.05 23.03 18.53
C GLU A 32 -10.33 23.33 17.20
N LEU A 33 -9.00 23.16 17.13
CA LEU A 33 -8.28 23.27 15.87
C LEU A 33 -8.67 22.08 14.99
N GLU A 34 -9.12 22.34 13.76
CA GLU A 34 -9.25 21.32 12.71
C GLU A 34 -7.85 20.86 12.28
N VAL A 35 -7.20 20.06 13.13
CA VAL A 35 -6.00 19.31 12.77
C VAL A 35 -6.43 18.10 11.95
N PRO A 36 -5.77 17.82 10.80
CA PRO A 36 -6.05 16.61 10.05
C PRO A 36 -5.92 15.41 10.98
N ASP A 37 -6.81 14.43 10.83
CA ASP A 37 -6.78 13.17 11.56
C ASP A 37 -5.54 12.36 11.12
N VAL A 38 -4.38 12.75 11.67
CA VAL A 38 -3.11 12.07 11.47
C VAL A 38 -3.04 11.01 12.55
N ASP A 39 -3.04 9.73 12.14
CA ASP A 39 -2.92 8.55 13.00
C ASP A 39 -1.52 8.46 13.66
N LEU A 40 -1.11 9.53 14.35
CA LEU A 40 0.19 9.72 15.01
C LEU A 40 0.44 8.67 16.10
N GLN A 41 -0.58 7.93 16.54
CA GLN A 41 -0.52 7.07 17.72
C GLN A 41 0.57 6.00 17.59
N ILE A 42 0.65 5.29 16.47
CA ILE A 42 1.38 4.02 16.45
C ILE A 42 2.91 4.19 16.47
N CYS A 43 3.47 5.14 15.71
CA CYS A 43 4.93 5.36 15.72
C CYS A 43 5.37 6.31 16.83
N CYS A 44 4.53 7.28 17.24
CA CYS A 44 4.87 8.17 18.35
C CYS A 44 4.92 7.39 19.67
N GLU A 45 3.96 6.49 19.93
CA GLU A 45 3.99 5.61 21.11
C GLU A 45 5.26 4.79 21.15
N SER A 46 5.65 4.22 20.01
CA SER A 46 6.88 3.44 19.87
C SER A 46 8.09 4.28 20.26
N LEU A 47 8.24 5.47 19.66
CA LEU A 47 9.34 6.40 19.95
C LEU A 47 9.33 6.91 21.40
N PHE A 48 8.17 7.18 21.98
CA PHE A 48 8.05 7.59 23.38
C PHE A 48 8.45 6.48 24.34
N GLN A 49 8.05 5.23 24.06
CA GLN A 49 8.47 4.08 24.84
C GLN A 49 10.00 3.94 24.82
N ILE A 50 10.61 4.22 23.67
CA ILE A 50 12.05 4.14 23.50
C ILE A 50 12.75 5.22 24.33
N VAL A 51 12.36 6.48 24.16
CA VAL A 51 12.92 7.61 24.93
C VAL A 51 12.75 7.38 26.44
N LYS A 52 11.61 6.83 26.87
CA LYS A 52 11.35 6.50 28.28
C LYS A 52 12.32 5.44 28.80
N LEU A 53 12.48 4.32 28.09
CA LEU A 53 13.39 3.26 28.48
C LEU A 53 14.86 3.74 28.55
N ASN A 54 15.32 4.60 27.63
CA ASN A 54 16.67 5.19 27.72
C ASN A 54 16.84 6.09 28.96
N THR A 55 15.78 6.80 29.33
CA THR A 55 15.76 7.64 30.53
C THR A 55 15.81 6.77 31.78
N ASP A 56 15.00 5.72 31.83
CA ASP A 56 14.93 4.78 32.96
C ASP A 56 16.23 3.97 33.14
N SER A 57 16.96 3.69 32.06
CA SER A 57 18.27 3.00 32.11
C SER A 57 19.44 3.93 32.44
N GLY A 58 19.20 5.23 32.65
CA GLY A 58 20.25 6.23 32.92
C GLY A 58 21.17 6.51 31.72
N GLY A 59 20.76 6.13 30.51
CA GLY A 59 21.55 6.25 29.28
C GLY A 59 21.27 7.51 28.46
N PHE A 60 20.26 8.30 28.84
CA PHE A 60 19.87 9.53 28.14
C PHE A 60 20.82 10.68 28.46
N ASP A 61 21.89 10.79 27.66
CA ASP A 61 22.76 11.96 27.64
C ASP A 61 22.17 13.01 26.68
N SER A 62 21.67 14.11 27.22
CA SER A 62 21.08 15.21 26.44
C SER A 62 22.05 15.89 25.46
N LEU A 63 23.37 15.72 25.67
CA LEU A 63 24.47 16.26 24.88
C LEU A 63 25.30 15.15 24.19
N GLY A 64 24.93 13.88 24.37
CA GLY A 64 25.70 12.72 23.93
C GLY A 64 25.36 12.23 22.53
N ASP A 65 26.09 11.21 22.09
CA ASP A 65 25.86 10.55 20.79
C ASP A 65 24.50 9.83 20.76
N ARG A 66 23.52 10.50 20.13
CA ARG A 66 22.16 9.99 19.97
C ARG A 66 22.10 8.74 19.09
N LEU A 67 23.06 8.52 18.18
CA LEU A 67 23.07 7.35 17.30
C LEU A 67 23.21 6.04 18.07
N SER A 68 23.95 6.05 19.18
CA SER A 68 24.11 4.88 20.06
C SER A 68 22.88 4.56 20.91
N THR A 69 21.82 5.39 20.88
CA THR A 69 20.66 5.25 21.78
C THR A 69 19.94 3.94 21.55
N PHE A 70 19.67 3.59 20.29
CA PHE A 70 19.03 2.33 19.96
C PHE A 70 19.88 1.13 20.41
N ASP A 71 21.19 1.13 20.16
CA ASP A 71 22.07 0.01 20.53
C ASP A 71 22.11 -0.24 22.04
N LYS A 72 22.13 0.82 22.85
CA LYS A 72 22.07 0.73 24.32
C LYS A 72 20.77 0.10 24.81
N MET A 73 19.69 0.35 24.07
CA MET A 73 18.35 -0.06 24.43
C MET A 73 17.92 -1.39 23.85
N HIS A 74 18.49 -1.79 22.73
CA HIS A 74 18.13 -2.99 21.99
C HIS A 74 18.09 -4.25 22.89
N PRO A 75 19.01 -4.46 23.85
CA PRO A 75 18.95 -5.60 24.77
C PRO A 75 17.76 -5.58 25.75
N VAL A 76 17.18 -4.41 26.01
CA VAL A 76 16.11 -4.19 27.00
C VAL A 76 14.72 -4.18 26.34
N ILE A 77 14.66 -3.99 25.01
CA ILE A 77 13.41 -3.99 24.25
C ILE A 77 12.83 -5.41 24.19
N GLN A 78 11.70 -5.61 24.89
CA GLN A 78 10.93 -6.87 24.82
C GLN A 78 9.91 -6.87 23.68
N ASP A 79 9.38 -5.70 23.33
CA ASP A 79 8.41 -5.56 22.25
C ASP A 79 9.11 -5.45 20.89
N LYS A 80 9.07 -6.55 20.12
CA LYS A 80 9.58 -6.61 18.75
C LYS A 80 8.86 -5.65 17.80
N SER A 81 7.65 -5.17 18.13
CA SER A 81 6.92 -4.20 17.32
C SER A 81 7.62 -2.84 17.21
N LEU A 82 8.51 -2.53 18.16
CA LEU A 82 9.34 -1.32 18.17
C LEU A 82 10.42 -1.35 17.08
N MET A 83 10.87 -2.54 16.66
CA MET A 83 11.88 -2.70 15.60
C MET A 83 11.42 -2.14 14.25
N TYR A 84 10.10 -2.01 14.05
CA TYR A 84 9.48 -1.58 12.80
C TYR A 84 9.01 -0.11 12.83
N THR A 85 9.61 0.70 13.69
CA THR A 85 9.19 2.10 13.88
C THR A 85 9.38 2.93 12.61
N CYS A 86 10.48 2.71 11.88
CA CYS A 86 10.75 3.36 10.59
C CYS A 86 9.67 3.01 9.55
N GLU A 87 9.34 1.73 9.42
CA GLU A 87 8.34 1.21 8.49
C GLU A 87 6.93 1.72 8.82
N LYS A 88 6.59 1.78 10.11
CA LYS A 88 5.32 2.36 10.59
C LYS A 88 5.26 3.85 10.27
N ALA A 89 6.31 4.62 10.57
CA ALA A 89 6.37 6.05 10.28
C ALA A 89 6.27 6.31 8.76
N ALA A 90 6.98 5.52 7.95
CA ALA A 90 6.93 5.58 6.50
C ALA A 90 5.55 5.24 5.93
N SER A 91 4.87 4.23 6.48
CA SER A 91 3.50 3.82 6.10
C SER A 91 2.45 4.91 6.39
N HIS A 92 2.62 5.69 7.45
CA HIS A 92 1.62 6.70 7.87
C HIS A 92 2.01 8.13 7.47
N GLY A 93 3.19 8.32 6.86
CA GLY A 93 3.62 9.63 6.37
C GLY A 93 4.21 10.53 7.47
N HIS A 94 4.61 9.95 8.60
CA HIS A 94 5.18 10.70 9.72
C HIS A 94 6.67 10.93 9.52
N ILE A 95 7.01 11.87 8.64
CA ILE A 95 8.39 12.16 8.25
C ILE A 95 9.26 12.56 9.46
N ASP A 96 8.73 13.33 10.40
CA ASP A 96 9.49 13.77 11.58
C ASP A 96 9.77 12.60 12.54
N CYS A 97 8.81 11.68 12.69
CA CYS A 97 9.03 10.44 13.44
C CYS A 97 10.09 9.57 12.77
N LEU A 98 10.07 9.49 11.44
CA LEU A 98 11.06 8.73 10.67
C LEU A 98 12.46 9.35 10.81
N LYS A 99 12.59 10.68 10.66
CA LYS A 99 13.85 11.41 10.87
C LYS A 99 14.37 11.22 12.29
N PHE A 100 13.52 11.38 13.29
CA PHE A 100 13.91 11.18 14.69
C PHE A 100 14.33 9.73 14.97
N ALA A 101 13.62 8.73 14.44
CA ALA A 101 14.02 7.33 14.55
C ALA A 101 15.43 7.11 13.99
N ARG A 102 15.75 7.71 12.84
CA ARG A 102 17.09 7.66 12.25
C ARG A 102 18.14 8.37 13.10
N GLU A 103 17.83 9.52 13.68
CA GLU A 103 18.74 10.27 14.57
C GLU A 103 19.12 9.47 15.83
N ILE A 104 18.19 8.70 16.40
CA ILE A 104 18.45 7.86 17.58
C ILE A 104 19.08 6.50 17.25
N GLY A 105 19.41 6.27 15.97
CA GLY A 105 20.12 5.09 15.49
C GLY A 105 19.26 3.87 15.21
N PHE A 106 17.94 4.02 14.95
CA PHE A 106 17.17 2.86 14.47
C PHE A 106 17.80 2.27 13.22
N PRO A 107 17.89 0.94 13.07
CA PRO A 107 18.35 0.33 11.84
C PRO A 107 17.29 0.45 10.74
N TRP A 108 17.73 0.37 9.48
CA TRP A 108 16.81 -0.05 8.42
C TRP A 108 16.68 -1.56 8.54
N TYR A 109 15.45 -2.04 8.74
CA TYR A 109 15.25 -3.47 8.81
C TYR A 109 15.37 -4.05 7.39
N THR A 110 16.21 -5.07 7.22
CA THR A 110 16.57 -5.59 5.89
C THR A 110 15.56 -6.61 5.36
N ALA A 111 15.45 -6.69 4.04
CA ALA A 111 14.47 -7.47 3.26
C ALA A 111 14.51 -9.02 3.44
N ASN A 112 15.24 -9.55 4.43
CA ASN A 112 15.21 -10.98 4.79
C ASN A 112 14.14 -11.29 5.85
N ASP A 113 13.64 -10.27 6.52
CA ASP A 113 12.47 -10.38 7.37
C ASP A 113 11.21 -10.26 6.50
N LEU A 114 10.17 -11.04 6.79
CA LEU A 114 8.92 -11.15 6.03
C LEU A 114 8.15 -9.82 5.81
N LEU A 115 8.71 -8.68 6.21
CA LEU A 115 8.06 -7.38 6.26
C LEU A 115 8.64 -6.41 5.22
N PRO A 116 7.79 -5.63 4.54
CA PRO A 116 8.26 -4.65 3.56
C PRO A 116 9.10 -3.53 4.20
N SER A 117 10.15 -3.09 3.50
CA SER A 117 11.02 -1.98 3.93
C SER A 117 10.26 -0.65 4.06
N ALA A 118 10.89 0.33 4.72
CA ALA A 118 10.33 1.68 4.83
C ALA A 118 10.05 2.31 3.45
N CYS A 119 10.95 2.14 2.46
CA CYS A 119 10.70 2.51 1.06
C CYS A 119 9.41 1.86 0.53
N THR A 120 9.26 0.54 0.67
CA THR A 120 8.08 -0.18 0.19
C THR A 120 6.79 0.27 0.88
N GLN A 121 6.83 0.51 2.19
CA GLN A 121 5.65 0.98 2.94
C GLN A 121 5.25 2.39 2.54
N ALA A 122 6.21 3.31 2.41
CA ALA A 122 5.95 4.66 1.92
C ALA A 122 5.39 4.65 0.50
N ALA A 123 5.98 3.86 -0.41
CA ALA A 123 5.54 3.74 -1.79
C ALA A 123 4.12 3.17 -1.92
N ARG A 124 3.82 2.12 -1.14
CA ARG A 124 2.48 1.52 -1.06
C ARG A 124 1.41 2.50 -0.60
N LYS A 125 1.74 3.31 0.41
CA LYS A 125 0.78 4.25 1.04
C LYS A 125 0.69 5.59 0.31
N GLY A 126 1.69 5.91 -0.51
CA GLY A 126 1.75 7.15 -1.29
C GLY A 126 2.47 8.30 -0.58
N ASN A 127 3.25 7.99 0.45
CA ASN A 127 3.94 8.99 1.27
C ASN A 127 5.27 9.34 0.63
N LEU A 128 5.24 10.17 -0.41
CA LEU A 128 6.41 10.51 -1.22
C LEU A 128 7.57 11.06 -0.39
N GLU A 129 7.29 11.94 0.58
CA GLU A 129 8.35 12.54 1.41
C GLU A 129 9.09 11.48 2.23
N CYS A 130 8.35 10.56 2.87
CA CYS A 130 8.93 9.43 3.58
C CYS A 130 9.70 8.50 2.64
N LEU A 131 9.21 8.28 1.42
CA LEU A 131 9.87 7.46 0.42
C LEU A 131 11.22 8.08 0.00
N VAL A 132 11.23 9.37 -0.30
CA VAL A 132 12.43 10.12 -0.70
C VAL A 132 13.47 10.05 0.41
N TYR A 133 13.06 10.41 1.63
CA TYR A 133 13.96 10.37 2.78
C TYR A 133 14.49 8.97 3.07
N SER A 134 13.63 7.94 3.00
CA SER A 134 14.05 6.55 3.22
C SER A 134 15.08 6.10 2.18
N HIS A 135 14.86 6.41 0.90
CA HIS A 135 15.78 6.11 -0.19
C HIS A 135 17.14 6.79 0.02
N GLU A 136 17.15 8.11 0.21
CA GLU A 136 18.39 8.91 0.33
C GLU A 136 19.22 8.51 1.55
N ASN A 137 18.59 7.91 2.57
CA ASN A 137 19.25 7.47 3.79
C ASN A 137 19.55 5.95 3.81
N GLY A 138 19.40 5.25 2.68
CA GLY A 138 19.85 3.87 2.51
C GLY A 138 18.85 2.79 2.93
N SER A 139 17.55 3.11 3.03
CA SER A 139 16.52 2.09 3.18
C SER A 139 16.45 1.24 1.90
N PRO A 140 16.46 -0.11 2.01
CA PRO A 140 16.47 -0.97 0.84
C PRO A 140 15.15 -0.88 0.06
N TRP A 141 15.24 -1.01 -1.25
CA TRP A 141 14.11 -1.24 -2.14
C TRP A 141 14.39 -2.37 -3.12
N ASP A 142 13.33 -2.93 -3.68
CA ASP A 142 13.38 -4.02 -4.66
C ASP A 142 12.21 -3.90 -5.64
N CYS A 143 12.02 -4.90 -6.50
CA CYS A 143 10.91 -4.88 -7.46
C CYS A 143 9.53 -4.83 -6.79
N SER A 144 9.44 -5.29 -5.53
CA SER A 144 8.22 -5.21 -4.74
C SER A 144 7.86 -3.76 -4.42
N THR A 145 8.84 -2.89 -4.14
CA THR A 145 8.61 -1.45 -3.91
C THR A 145 7.86 -0.82 -5.09
N SER A 146 8.37 -1.01 -6.30
CA SER A 146 7.74 -0.52 -7.53
C SER A 146 6.34 -1.15 -7.73
N MET A 147 6.22 -2.46 -7.55
CA MET A 147 4.95 -3.18 -7.71
C MET A 147 3.86 -2.66 -6.74
N TYR A 148 4.20 -2.46 -5.46
CA TYR A 148 3.24 -1.96 -4.47
C TYR A 148 2.81 -0.52 -4.74
N ALA A 149 3.70 0.34 -5.24
CA ALA A 149 3.36 1.68 -5.67
C ALA A 149 2.30 1.65 -6.78
N ALA A 150 2.52 0.81 -7.80
CA ALA A 150 1.60 0.67 -8.93
C ALA A 150 0.26 0.07 -8.52
N MET A 151 0.24 -1.04 -7.78
CA MET A 151 -1.00 -1.69 -7.30
C MET A 151 -1.86 -0.76 -6.44
N SER A 152 -1.20 0.11 -5.68
CA SER A 152 -1.86 1.06 -4.79
C SER A 152 -2.25 2.37 -5.49
N GLY A 153 -2.00 2.49 -6.80
CA GLY A 153 -2.33 3.67 -7.60
C GLY A 153 -1.50 4.90 -7.27
N LYS A 154 -0.31 4.72 -6.67
CA LYS A 154 0.53 5.82 -6.20
C LYS A 154 1.50 6.24 -7.30
N LEU A 155 0.96 6.81 -8.38
CA LEU A 155 1.73 7.18 -9.58
C LEU A 155 2.97 8.02 -9.23
N ILE A 156 2.83 9.02 -8.35
CA ILE A 156 3.96 9.90 -7.99
C ILE A 156 5.09 9.09 -7.33
N CYS A 157 4.75 8.13 -6.46
CA CYS A 157 5.74 7.23 -5.86
C CYS A 157 6.33 6.27 -6.90
N LEU A 158 5.50 5.72 -7.80
CA LEU A 158 5.96 4.84 -8.89
C LEU A 158 6.97 5.55 -9.79
N ARG A 159 6.68 6.81 -10.17
CA ARG A 159 7.60 7.65 -10.94
C ARG A 159 8.91 7.86 -10.22
N TYR A 160 8.86 8.25 -8.95
CA TYR A 160 10.07 8.47 -8.16
C TYR A 160 10.95 7.22 -8.08
N VAL A 161 10.37 6.05 -7.75
CA VAL A 161 11.16 4.81 -7.65
C VAL A 161 11.74 4.39 -9.00
N HIS A 162 10.98 4.54 -10.10
CA HIS A 162 11.47 4.24 -11.45
C HIS A 162 12.61 5.17 -11.87
N GLU A 163 12.42 6.49 -11.75
CA GLU A 163 13.38 7.52 -12.13
C GLU A 163 14.70 7.43 -11.33
N ASN A 164 14.66 6.81 -10.14
CA ASN A 164 15.83 6.58 -9.29
C ASN A 164 16.38 5.14 -9.36
N GLY A 165 15.96 4.33 -10.35
CA GLY A 165 16.57 3.03 -10.64
C GLY A 165 16.09 1.88 -9.75
N CYS A 166 14.95 2.01 -9.06
CA CYS A 166 14.30 0.87 -8.43
C CYS A 166 13.83 -0.11 -9.52
N PRO A 167 14.16 -1.40 -9.43
CA PRO A 167 13.74 -2.37 -10.44
C PRO A 167 12.21 -2.51 -10.48
N TRP A 168 11.68 -2.93 -11.62
CA TRP A 168 10.34 -3.50 -11.72
C TRP A 168 10.41 -4.82 -12.49
N ASP A 169 9.41 -5.69 -12.28
CA ASP A 169 9.28 -6.93 -13.03
C ASP A 169 8.23 -6.81 -14.14
N ASP A 170 8.18 -7.79 -15.05
CA ASP A 170 7.24 -7.86 -16.16
C ASP A 170 5.77 -8.02 -15.71
N ARG A 171 5.51 -8.22 -14.41
CA ARG A 171 4.14 -8.34 -13.87
C ARG A 171 3.55 -6.99 -13.48
N MET A 172 4.31 -5.90 -13.56
CA MET A 172 3.88 -4.55 -13.18
C MET A 172 2.60 -4.13 -13.91
N CYS A 173 2.57 -4.25 -15.24
CA CYS A 173 1.39 -3.91 -16.05
C CYS A 173 0.19 -4.76 -15.64
N THR A 174 0.38 -6.07 -15.48
CA THR A 174 -0.66 -7.01 -15.05
C THR A 174 -1.23 -6.63 -13.68
N LYS A 175 -0.37 -6.24 -12.73
CA LYS A 175 -0.80 -5.80 -11.39
C LYS A 175 -1.50 -4.45 -11.36
N ALA A 176 -1.06 -3.49 -12.16
CA ALA A 176 -1.76 -2.22 -12.33
C ALA A 176 -3.14 -2.42 -12.99
N ALA A 177 -3.22 -3.29 -14.00
CA ALA A 177 -4.47 -3.66 -14.67
C ALA A 177 -5.44 -4.40 -13.74
N GLU A 178 -4.94 -5.38 -12.97
CA GLU A 178 -5.71 -6.14 -11.97
C GLU A 178 -6.35 -5.24 -10.90
N THR A 179 -5.70 -4.13 -10.55
CA THR A 179 -6.13 -3.21 -9.48
C THR A 179 -6.77 -1.92 -10.00
N GLY A 180 -6.98 -1.80 -11.32
CA GLY A 180 -7.69 -0.66 -11.93
C GLY A 180 -6.90 0.64 -11.87
N ARG A 181 -5.57 0.57 -11.90
CA ARG A 181 -4.68 1.72 -11.78
C ARG A 181 -4.23 2.17 -13.16
N LEU A 182 -5.16 2.72 -13.95
CA LEU A 182 -4.92 3.12 -15.34
C LEU A 182 -3.68 4.02 -15.47
N ASP A 183 -3.54 5.04 -14.63
CA ASP A 183 -2.39 5.96 -14.72
C ASP A 183 -1.05 5.23 -14.51
N CYS A 184 -1.01 4.27 -13.59
CA CYS A 184 0.19 3.45 -13.35
C CYS A 184 0.45 2.46 -14.49
N LEU A 185 -0.60 1.87 -15.06
CA LEU A 185 -0.51 1.00 -16.23
C LEU A 185 0.02 1.76 -17.45
N THR A 186 -0.52 2.95 -17.71
CA THR A 186 -0.09 3.86 -18.77
C THR A 186 1.38 4.21 -18.62
N TYR A 187 1.77 4.69 -17.43
CA TYR A 187 3.16 5.05 -17.15
C TYR A 187 4.12 3.87 -17.32
N ALA A 188 3.78 2.69 -16.77
CA ALA A 188 4.62 1.50 -16.90
C ALA A 188 4.79 1.12 -18.38
N ARG A 189 3.72 1.16 -19.17
CA ARG A 189 3.76 0.84 -20.60
C ARG A 189 4.62 1.82 -21.40
N GLU A 190 4.43 3.12 -21.18
CA GLU A 190 5.16 4.17 -21.89
C GLU A 190 6.67 4.13 -21.61
N ASN A 191 7.06 3.59 -20.44
CA ASN A 191 8.45 3.39 -20.04
C ASN A 191 8.99 1.98 -20.34
N GLY A 192 8.33 1.25 -21.24
CA GLY A 192 8.85 0.00 -21.80
C GLY A 192 8.59 -1.25 -20.96
N CYS A 193 7.72 -1.20 -19.93
CA CYS A 193 7.28 -2.41 -19.25
C CYS A 193 6.49 -3.30 -20.22
N SER A 194 6.81 -4.60 -20.20
CA SER A 194 6.12 -5.59 -21.02
C SER A 194 4.74 -5.92 -20.45
N TRP A 195 3.88 -6.51 -21.28
CA TRP A 195 2.59 -7.05 -20.86
C TRP A 195 2.23 -8.27 -21.72
N ASP A 196 1.34 -9.10 -21.20
CA ASP A 196 0.75 -10.24 -21.90
C ASP A 196 -0.78 -10.23 -21.74
N SER A 197 -1.46 -11.25 -22.30
CA SER A 197 -2.92 -11.35 -22.26
C SER A 197 -3.51 -11.36 -20.85
N ILE A 198 -2.71 -11.71 -19.84
CA ILE A 198 -3.15 -11.75 -18.44
C ILE A 198 -3.52 -10.36 -17.95
N ALA A 199 -2.88 -9.29 -18.46
CA ALA A 199 -3.26 -7.92 -18.11
C ALA A 199 -4.72 -7.60 -18.52
N CYS A 200 -5.12 -7.99 -19.73
CA CYS A 200 -6.51 -7.86 -20.20
C CYS A 200 -7.46 -8.74 -19.36
N THR A 201 -7.08 -10.01 -19.16
CA THR A 201 -7.90 -10.97 -18.40
C THR A 201 -8.16 -10.50 -16.97
N TYR A 202 -7.15 -9.98 -16.25
CA TYR A 202 -7.35 -9.48 -14.89
C TYR A 202 -8.02 -8.10 -14.82
N ALA A 203 -7.80 -7.21 -15.79
CA ALA A 203 -8.61 -5.99 -15.89
C ALA A 203 -10.09 -6.34 -16.04
N ALA A 204 -10.41 -7.28 -16.93
CA ALA A 204 -11.77 -7.72 -17.19
C ALA A 204 -12.39 -8.45 -15.99
N LYS A 205 -11.64 -9.35 -15.33
CA LYS A 205 -12.06 -10.08 -14.13
C LYS A 205 -12.48 -9.16 -12.97
N ASN A 206 -11.81 -8.02 -12.82
CA ASN A 206 -12.05 -7.08 -11.72
C ASN A 206 -12.86 -5.84 -12.14
N GLY A 207 -13.35 -5.81 -13.40
CA GLY A 207 -14.26 -4.78 -13.87
C GLY A 207 -13.61 -3.45 -14.23
N HIS A 208 -12.29 -3.46 -14.44
CA HIS A 208 -11.51 -2.29 -14.81
C HIS A 208 -11.55 -2.08 -16.33
N LEU A 209 -12.71 -1.65 -16.82
CA LEU A 209 -12.98 -1.46 -18.26
C LEU A 209 -11.99 -0.48 -18.90
N ASP A 210 -11.64 0.59 -18.19
CA ASP A 210 -10.68 1.60 -18.62
C ASP A 210 -9.28 1.01 -18.86
N CYS A 211 -8.78 0.19 -17.92
CA CYS A 211 -7.55 -0.59 -18.09
C CYS A 211 -7.64 -1.57 -19.26
N LEU A 212 -8.75 -2.30 -19.40
CA LEU A 212 -8.97 -3.25 -20.50
C LEU A 212 -8.95 -2.54 -21.87
N MET A 213 -9.68 -1.43 -21.99
CA MET A 213 -9.73 -0.61 -23.20
C MET A 213 -8.34 -0.07 -23.55
N TYR A 214 -7.62 0.45 -22.56
CA TYR A 214 -6.27 0.96 -22.75
C TYR A 214 -5.31 -0.14 -23.21
N ALA A 215 -5.27 -1.28 -22.52
CA ALA A 215 -4.40 -2.40 -22.86
C ALA A 215 -4.67 -2.89 -24.29
N HIS A 216 -5.94 -3.14 -24.64
CA HIS A 216 -6.33 -3.59 -25.98
C HIS A 216 -5.92 -2.59 -27.08
N ARG A 217 -6.28 -1.31 -26.91
CA ARG A 217 -5.99 -0.27 -27.92
C ARG A 217 -4.51 -0.03 -28.15
N ASN A 218 -3.67 -0.34 -27.17
CA ASN A 218 -2.22 -0.20 -27.24
C ASN A 218 -1.49 -1.50 -27.61
N GLY A 219 -2.23 -2.49 -28.11
CA GLY A 219 -1.67 -3.72 -28.67
C GLY A 219 -1.33 -4.79 -27.63
N CYS A 220 -1.91 -4.74 -26.43
CA CYS A 220 -1.95 -5.91 -25.56
C CYS A 220 -2.85 -6.97 -26.20
N ALA A 221 -2.35 -8.19 -26.34
CA ALA A 221 -3.17 -9.31 -26.76
C ALA A 221 -4.25 -9.59 -25.71
N TRP A 222 -5.35 -10.20 -26.12
CA TRP A 222 -6.29 -10.87 -25.23
C TRP A 222 -6.52 -12.29 -25.74
N ASP A 223 -7.07 -13.13 -24.89
CA ASP A 223 -7.47 -14.50 -25.19
C ASP A 223 -8.90 -14.73 -24.69
N GLU A 224 -9.47 -15.90 -24.99
CA GLU A 224 -10.83 -16.26 -24.62
C GLU A 224 -11.10 -16.18 -23.10
N PHE A 225 -10.05 -16.23 -22.26
CA PHE A 225 -10.19 -16.06 -20.81
C PHE A 225 -10.60 -14.65 -20.42
N THR A 226 -10.34 -13.64 -21.26
CA THR A 226 -10.80 -12.27 -21.00
C THR A 226 -12.33 -12.22 -20.89
N CYS A 227 -13.05 -12.88 -21.82
CA CYS A 227 -14.51 -12.99 -21.77
C CYS A 227 -14.98 -13.84 -20.57
N SER A 228 -14.42 -15.04 -20.35
CA SER A 228 -14.90 -15.91 -19.28
C SER A 228 -14.62 -15.38 -17.89
N TYR A 229 -13.55 -14.61 -17.69
CA TYR A 229 -13.23 -13.99 -16.41
C TYR A 229 -14.04 -12.71 -16.18
N ALA A 230 -14.35 -11.93 -17.21
CA ALA A 230 -15.32 -10.83 -17.10
C ALA A 230 -16.70 -11.34 -16.67
N ALA A 231 -17.13 -12.46 -17.26
CA ALA A 231 -18.37 -13.14 -16.89
C ALA A 231 -18.32 -13.70 -15.46
N HIS A 232 -17.19 -14.27 -15.04
CA HIS A 232 -16.97 -14.75 -13.68
C HIS A 232 -17.06 -13.64 -12.62
N GLY A 233 -16.50 -12.46 -12.91
CA GLY A 233 -16.56 -11.29 -12.02
C GLY A 233 -17.86 -10.49 -12.12
N GLY A 234 -18.74 -10.84 -13.08
CA GLY A 234 -20.02 -10.16 -13.27
C GLY A 234 -19.92 -8.80 -13.94
N HIS A 235 -18.80 -8.52 -14.59
CA HIS A 235 -18.51 -7.23 -15.20
C HIS A 235 -19.00 -7.19 -16.64
N LEU A 236 -20.31 -6.99 -16.80
CA LEU A 236 -20.97 -6.98 -18.11
C LEU A 236 -20.31 -5.99 -19.08
N ASP A 237 -19.93 -4.80 -18.63
CA ASP A 237 -19.34 -3.80 -19.53
C ASP A 237 -17.98 -4.26 -20.09
N CYS A 238 -17.17 -4.96 -19.28
CA CYS A 238 -15.92 -5.58 -19.75
C CYS A 238 -16.19 -6.72 -20.73
N LEU A 239 -17.17 -7.57 -20.42
CA LEU A 239 -17.58 -8.69 -21.27
C LEU A 239 -18.06 -8.19 -22.65
N ARG A 240 -18.94 -7.18 -22.64
CA ARG A 240 -19.44 -6.52 -23.85
C ARG A 240 -18.31 -5.94 -24.66
N TYR A 241 -17.45 -5.15 -24.03
CA TYR A 241 -16.32 -4.53 -24.72
C TYR A 241 -15.41 -5.57 -25.37
N ALA A 242 -15.01 -6.61 -24.62
CA ALA A 242 -14.15 -7.66 -25.15
C ALA A 242 -14.82 -8.37 -26.34
N HIS A 243 -16.06 -8.83 -26.19
CA HIS A 243 -16.79 -9.53 -27.25
C HIS A 243 -17.02 -8.66 -28.49
N GLU A 244 -17.54 -7.44 -28.32
CA GLU A 244 -17.85 -6.51 -29.42
C GLU A 244 -16.60 -6.09 -30.21
N ASN A 245 -15.40 -6.22 -29.63
CA ASN A 245 -14.13 -5.92 -30.27
C ASN A 245 -13.37 -7.19 -30.74
N GLY A 246 -14.00 -8.36 -30.70
CA GLY A 246 -13.49 -9.59 -31.31
C GLY A 246 -12.69 -10.51 -30.38
N CYS A 247 -12.80 -10.34 -29.06
CA CYS A 247 -12.32 -11.36 -28.13
C CYS A 247 -13.16 -12.63 -28.28
N PRO A 248 -12.55 -13.82 -28.49
CA PRO A 248 -13.28 -15.06 -28.62
C PRO A 248 -14.02 -15.44 -27.34
N TRP A 249 -15.11 -16.18 -27.49
CA TRP A 249 -15.79 -16.83 -26.37
C TRP A 249 -14.98 -18.03 -25.87
N ASP A 250 -14.79 -18.12 -24.55
CA ASP A 250 -14.34 -19.37 -23.93
C ASP A 250 -15.55 -20.25 -23.60
N LYS A 251 -15.38 -21.57 -23.72
CA LYS A 251 -16.44 -22.56 -23.44
C LYS A 251 -16.95 -22.53 -21.99
N THR A 252 -16.18 -21.94 -21.07
CA THR A 252 -16.58 -21.83 -19.65
C THR A 252 -17.24 -20.49 -19.33
N THR A 253 -17.37 -19.56 -20.29
CA THR A 253 -17.95 -18.22 -20.06
C THR A 253 -19.33 -18.28 -19.41
N CYS A 254 -20.26 -19.08 -19.96
CA CYS A 254 -21.59 -19.24 -19.38
C CYS A 254 -21.53 -19.88 -17.99
N SER A 255 -20.72 -20.93 -17.81
CA SER A 255 -20.53 -21.60 -16.52
C SER A 255 -19.99 -20.65 -15.46
N ASN A 256 -19.03 -19.79 -15.82
CA ASN A 256 -18.45 -18.79 -14.94
C ASN A 256 -19.45 -17.71 -14.54
N ALA A 257 -20.30 -17.26 -15.46
CA ALA A 257 -21.41 -16.36 -15.13
C ALA A 257 -22.38 -17.01 -14.14
N VAL A 258 -22.71 -18.30 -14.32
CA VAL A 258 -23.59 -19.05 -13.39
C VAL A 258 -22.93 -19.23 -12.02
N VAL A 259 -21.65 -19.61 -11.98
CA VAL A 259 -20.88 -19.79 -10.73
C VAL A 259 -20.79 -18.47 -9.95
N GLY A 260 -20.59 -17.34 -10.64
CA GLY A 260 -20.62 -16.01 -10.02
C GLY A 260 -22.03 -15.48 -9.70
N GLY A 261 -23.09 -16.15 -10.16
CA GLY A 261 -24.48 -15.70 -9.98
C GLY A 261 -24.84 -14.47 -10.82
N HIS A 262 -24.10 -14.20 -11.90
CA HIS A 262 -24.20 -12.98 -12.69
C HIS A 262 -25.13 -13.16 -13.90
N VAL A 263 -26.44 -13.12 -13.63
CA VAL A 263 -27.50 -13.34 -14.64
C VAL A 263 -27.33 -12.43 -15.85
N ASN A 264 -27.01 -11.14 -15.67
CA ASN A 264 -26.85 -10.21 -16.81
C ASN A 264 -25.71 -10.62 -17.76
N CYS A 265 -24.59 -11.14 -17.22
CA CYS A 265 -23.49 -11.65 -18.04
C CYS A 265 -23.89 -12.93 -18.78
N LEU A 266 -24.63 -13.83 -18.11
CA LEU A 266 -25.15 -15.04 -18.73
C LEU A 266 -26.12 -14.69 -19.87
N THR A 267 -27.12 -13.83 -19.62
CA THR A 267 -28.09 -13.38 -20.62
C THR A 267 -27.38 -12.82 -21.84
N TYR A 268 -26.43 -11.90 -21.63
CA TYR A 268 -25.64 -11.34 -22.73
C TYR A 268 -24.87 -12.41 -23.51
N ALA A 269 -24.17 -13.31 -22.82
CA ALA A 269 -23.40 -14.38 -23.47
C ALA A 269 -24.30 -15.29 -24.32
N LEU A 270 -25.48 -15.67 -23.83
CA LEU A 270 -26.43 -16.52 -24.55
C LEU A 270 -27.03 -15.82 -25.77
N GLU A 271 -27.44 -14.55 -25.61
CA GLU A 271 -27.98 -13.74 -26.71
C GLU A 271 -26.96 -13.52 -27.84
N ASN A 272 -25.67 -13.58 -27.51
CA ASN A 272 -24.56 -13.36 -28.45
C ASN A 272 -23.85 -14.67 -28.87
N GLY A 273 -24.50 -15.82 -28.71
CA GLY A 273 -24.04 -17.09 -29.28
C GLY A 273 -22.82 -17.70 -28.59
N CYS A 274 -22.56 -17.36 -27.33
CA CYS A 274 -21.53 -18.03 -26.54
C CYS A 274 -21.86 -19.53 -26.40
N PRO A 275 -20.90 -20.45 -26.62
CA PRO A 275 -21.10 -21.87 -26.37
C PRO A 275 -21.51 -22.12 -24.90
N CYS A 276 -22.73 -22.61 -24.68
CA CYS A 276 -23.24 -23.03 -23.36
C CYS A 276 -23.56 -24.52 -23.42
N ASP A 277 -23.16 -25.27 -22.39
CA ASP A 277 -23.70 -26.61 -22.17
C ASP A 277 -25.14 -26.52 -21.64
N ALA A 278 -26.04 -27.38 -22.11
CA ALA A 278 -27.46 -27.33 -21.78
C ALA A 278 -27.70 -27.44 -20.25
N ASP A 279 -26.85 -28.19 -19.56
CA ASP A 279 -26.93 -28.40 -18.10
C ASP A 279 -26.60 -27.13 -17.31
N VAL A 280 -25.68 -26.29 -17.81
CA VAL A 280 -25.29 -25.01 -17.20
C VAL A 280 -26.40 -23.99 -17.33
N CYS A 281 -27.03 -23.95 -18.49
CA CYS A 281 -28.12 -23.04 -18.79
C CYS A 281 -29.40 -23.38 -17.97
N SER A 282 -29.62 -24.66 -17.61
CA SER A 282 -30.76 -25.09 -16.77
C SER A 282 -30.59 -24.77 -15.27
N THR A 283 -29.36 -24.82 -14.75
CA THR A 283 -29.07 -24.51 -13.33
C THR A 283 -29.25 -23.04 -12.97
N ALA A 284 -29.24 -22.14 -13.96
CA ALA A 284 -29.53 -20.71 -13.78
C ALA A 284 -31.02 -20.40 -13.53
N ILE A 285 -31.93 -21.30 -13.94
CA ILE A 285 -33.39 -21.11 -13.84
C ILE A 285 -33.93 -21.55 -12.47
N THR A 286 -33.19 -22.39 -11.74
CA THR A 286 -33.50 -22.74 -10.36
C THR A 286 -32.75 -21.82 -9.39
N PRO A 287 -33.44 -20.98 -8.59
CA PRO A 287 -32.75 -20.18 -7.58
C PRO A 287 -32.04 -21.12 -6.61
N ARG A 288 -30.74 -20.90 -6.37
CA ARG A 288 -30.07 -21.54 -5.24
C ARG A 288 -30.76 -21.04 -3.97
N HIS A 289 -31.57 -21.90 -3.36
CA HIS A 289 -32.13 -21.64 -2.04
C HIS A 289 -30.98 -21.45 -1.05
N SER A 290 -31.08 -20.33 -0.32
CA SER A 290 -30.26 -19.89 0.81
C SER A 290 -30.09 -20.94 1.90
#